data_AF-A0A4U9ZLE9-F1
#
_entry.id   AF-A0A4U9ZLE9-F1
#
_cell.length_a   1.000
_cell.length_b   1.000
_cell.length_c   1.000
_cell.angle_alpha   90.00
_cell.angle_beta   90.00
_cell.angle_gamma   90.00
#
_symmetry.space_group_name_H-M   'P 1'
#
loop_
_entity.id
_entity.type
_entity.pdbx_description
1 polymer ?
#
loop_
_entity_poly.entity_id
_entity_poly.type
_entity_poly.pdbx_seq_one_letter_code
_entity_poly.pdbx_strand_id
1 'polypeptide(L)'
;MQSCWLFLAFLYLKWRRFDFNYFKERIQFSPRALLQALGLFMLIALCMDIFNLVSYNIPKLLSPTVLAIWPQFDISLILYSILNGFYEEFFFLGLCLAVKPDATKWAFLYSLLIRFSFHTYQAIAGALGISLILGILFYVIYRKLKPQNLLPFFISHAIADIFGLSLLAYILI
;
A
#
# COMPACT_ATOMS: atom_id res chain seq x y z
N MET A 1 -5.14 -14.51 9.73
CA MET A 1 -4.65 -13.63 10.82
C MET A 1 -5.12 -12.18 10.67
N GLN A 2 -4.98 -11.54 9.50
CA GLN A 2 -5.43 -10.15 9.26
C GLN A 2 -6.87 -9.87 9.72
N SER A 3 -7.83 -10.72 9.37
CA SER A 3 -9.23 -10.56 9.79
C SER A 3 -9.41 -10.54 11.31
N CYS A 4 -8.64 -11.36 12.05
CA CYS A 4 -8.68 -11.35 13.51
C CYS A 4 -8.17 -10.02 14.07
N TRP A 5 -7.08 -9.48 13.51
CA TRP A 5 -6.54 -8.19 13.92
C TRP A 5 -7.47 -7.03 13.60
N LEU A 6 -8.11 -7.04 12.42
CA LEU A 6 -9.15 -6.06 12.06
C LEU A 6 -10.35 -6.14 13.00
N PHE A 7 -10.78 -7.35 13.36
CA PHE A 7 -11.86 -7.55 14.30
C PHE A 7 -11.49 -7.01 15.69
N LEU A 8 -10.29 -7.30 16.20
CA LEU A 8 -9.80 -6.75 17.46
C LEU A 8 -9.68 -5.22 17.43
N ALA A 9 -9.18 -4.65 16.33
CA ALA A 9 -9.12 -3.21 16.14
C ALA A 9 -10.52 -2.58 16.13
N PHE A 10 -11.49 -3.21 15.47
CA PHE A 10 -12.89 -2.79 15.48
C PHE A 10 -13.48 -2.80 16.89
N LEU A 11 -13.29 -3.89 17.65
CA LEU A 11 -13.74 -3.99 19.04
C LEU A 11 -13.11 -2.90 19.91
N TYR A 12 -11.81 -2.66 19.76
CA TYR A 12 -11.10 -1.60 20.46
C TYR A 12 -11.67 -0.21 20.14
N LEU A 13 -11.86 0.13 18.86
CA LEU A 13 -12.42 1.41 18.45
C LEU A 13 -13.86 1.60 18.94
N LYS A 14 -14.67 0.54 18.92
CA LYS A 14 -16.03 0.54 19.48
C LYS A 14 -16.00 0.81 20.99
N TRP A 15 -15.11 0.15 21.72
CA TRP A 15 -14.90 0.40 23.16
C TRP A 15 -14.47 1.85 23.44
N ARG A 16 -13.63 2.42 22.57
CA ARG A 16 -13.19 3.83 22.63
C ARG A 16 -14.24 4.83 22.11
N ARG A 17 -15.44 4.38 21.72
CA ARG A 17 -16.53 5.20 21.17
C ARG A 17 -16.09 6.04 19.95
N PHE A 18 -15.25 5.45 19.10
CA PHE A 18 -14.81 6.09 17.86
C PHE A 18 -15.98 6.33 16.91
N ASP A 19 -15.98 7.48 16.23
CA ASP A 19 -16.99 7.81 15.21
C ASP A 19 -16.64 7.16 13.86
N PHE A 20 -17.33 6.05 13.55
CA PHE A 20 -17.14 5.31 12.31
C PHE A 20 -17.61 6.06 11.05
N ASN A 21 -18.35 7.18 11.17
CA ASN A 21 -18.65 8.02 10.02
C ASN A 21 -17.38 8.57 9.36
N TYR A 22 -16.30 8.75 10.12
CA TYR A 22 -14.99 9.11 9.61
C TYR A 22 -14.55 8.18 8.47
N PHE A 23 -14.65 6.86 8.65
CA PHE A 23 -14.30 5.89 7.61
C PHE A 23 -15.35 5.79 6.53
N LYS A 24 -16.64 5.85 6.90
CA LYS A 24 -17.74 5.82 5.94
C LYS A 24 -17.57 6.90 4.86
N GLU A 25 -17.23 8.13 5.24
CA GLU A 25 -17.00 9.23 4.30
C GLU A 25 -15.76 9.06 3.43
N ARG A 26 -14.76 8.30 3.89
CA ARG A 26 -13.45 8.13 3.25
C ARG A 26 -13.30 6.79 2.53
N ILE A 27 -14.27 5.90 2.60
CA ILE A 27 -14.30 4.63 1.87
C ILE A 27 -15.55 4.67 0.99
N GLN A 28 -15.39 5.23 -0.20
CA GLN A 28 -16.49 5.44 -1.13
C GLN A 28 -16.20 4.76 -2.45
N PHE A 29 -17.12 3.90 -2.88
CA PHE A 29 -17.03 3.30 -4.20
C PHE A 29 -17.36 4.34 -5.26
N SER A 30 -16.48 4.48 -6.25
CA SER A 30 -16.77 5.22 -7.48
C SER A 30 -15.97 4.61 -8.62
N PRO A 31 -16.46 4.60 -9.87
CA PRO A 31 -15.68 4.14 -11.01
C PRO A 31 -14.33 4.87 -11.17
N ARG A 32 -14.30 6.15 -10.77
CA ARG A 32 -13.07 6.96 -10.74
C ARG A 32 -12.02 6.41 -9.77
N ALA A 33 -12.42 5.72 -8.70
CA ALA A 33 -11.50 5.11 -7.75
C ALA A 33 -10.67 3.99 -8.38
N LEU A 34 -11.24 3.24 -9.34
CA LEU A 34 -10.52 2.21 -10.09
C LEU A 34 -9.44 2.84 -10.99
N LEU A 35 -9.78 3.92 -11.71
CA LEU A 35 -8.80 4.65 -12.52
C LEU A 35 -7.69 5.27 -11.65
N GLN A 36 -8.05 5.82 -10.49
CA GLN A 36 -7.08 6.34 -9.53
C GLN A 36 -6.17 5.23 -8.99
N ALA A 37 -6.71 4.04 -8.70
CA ALA A 37 -5.93 2.90 -8.24
C ALA A 37 -4.90 2.45 -9.28
N LEU A 38 -5.31 2.35 -10.55
CA LEU A 38 -4.41 2.03 -11.66
C LEU A 38 -3.31 3.10 -11.82
N GLY A 39 -3.69 4.38 -11.77
CA GLY A 39 -2.73 5.49 -11.84
C GLY A 39 -1.73 5.50 -10.69
N LEU A 40 -2.20 5.24 -9.47
CA LEU A 40 -1.37 5.10 -8.27
C LEU A 40 -0.39 3.93 -8.44
N PHE A 41 -0.88 2.76 -8.82
CA PHE A 41 -0.06 1.58 -9.04
C PHE A 41 1.05 1.86 -10.07
N MET A 42 0.70 2.40 -11.24
CA MET A 42 1.68 2.70 -12.29
C MET A 42 2.75 3.68 -11.81
N LEU A 43 2.34 4.75 -11.12
CA LEU A 43 3.27 5.74 -10.58
C LEU A 43 4.28 5.10 -9.61
N ILE A 44 3.78 4.28 -8.67
CA ILE A 44 4.61 3.69 -7.63
C ILE A 44 5.52 2.61 -8.22
N ALA A 45 4.99 1.76 -9.08
CA ALA A 45 5.79 0.74 -9.76
C ALA A 45 6.94 1.37 -10.55
N LEU A 46 6.69 2.49 -11.25
CA LEU A 46 7.75 3.24 -11.93
C LEU A 46 8.78 3.84 -10.95
N CYS A 47 8.34 4.41 -9.83
CA CYS A 47 9.26 4.89 -8.81
C CYS A 47 10.11 3.77 -8.20
N MET A 48 9.52 2.59 -8.00
CA MET A 48 10.21 1.39 -7.51
C MET A 48 11.19 0.84 -8.55
N ASP A 49 10.86 0.89 -9.84
CA ASP A 49 11.77 0.54 -10.93
C ASP A 49 13.02 1.44 -10.91
N ILE A 50 12.83 2.75 -10.81
CA ILE A 50 13.94 3.72 -10.71
C ILE A 50 14.78 3.43 -9.46
N PHE A 51 14.13 3.19 -8.31
CA PHE A 51 14.82 2.85 -7.07
C PHE A 51 15.65 1.58 -7.19
N ASN A 52 15.10 0.53 -7.81
CA ASN A 52 15.78 -0.75 -7.99
C ASN A 52 16.96 -0.62 -8.96
N LEU A 53 16.83 0.16 -10.04
CA LEU A 53 17.91 0.46 -10.97
C LEU A 53 19.10 1.13 -10.27
N VAL A 54 18.83 2.11 -9.40
CA VAL A 54 19.86 2.82 -8.63
C VAL A 54 20.46 1.92 -7.53
N SER A 55 19.63 1.10 -6.88
CA SER A 55 20.05 0.34 -5.69
C SER A 55 20.76 -0.98 -6.00
N TYR A 56 20.45 -1.62 -7.14
CA TYR A 56 20.87 -3.00 -7.41
C TYR A 56 21.69 -3.21 -8.69
N ASN A 57 21.98 -2.16 -9.47
CA ASN A 57 22.57 -2.21 -10.82
C ASN A 57 21.72 -3.02 -11.84
N ILE A 58 21.73 -2.59 -13.11
CA ILE A 58 20.90 -3.14 -14.21
C ILE A 58 20.91 -4.68 -14.35
N PRO A 59 22.05 -5.41 -14.20
CA PRO A 59 22.10 -6.86 -14.47
C PRO A 59 21.19 -7.70 -13.55
N LYS A 60 20.86 -7.20 -12.36
CA LYS A 60 20.05 -7.95 -11.38
C LYS A 60 18.55 -7.88 -11.69
N LEU A 61 18.11 -6.85 -12.42
CA LEU A 61 16.72 -6.65 -12.85
C LEU A 61 16.29 -7.69 -13.90
N LEU A 62 17.23 -8.18 -14.70
CA LEU A 62 17.04 -9.19 -15.75
C LEU A 62 17.25 -10.63 -15.26
N SER A 63 17.32 -10.86 -13.94
CA SER A 63 17.52 -12.21 -13.41
C SER A 63 16.31 -13.11 -13.73
N PRO A 64 16.53 -14.40 -14.04
CA PRO A 64 15.47 -15.32 -14.47
C PRO A 64 14.31 -15.48 -13.48
N THR A 65 14.51 -15.15 -12.20
CA THR A 65 13.45 -15.09 -11.18
C THR A 65 12.42 -13.98 -11.45
N VAL A 66 12.83 -12.90 -12.13
CA VAL A 66 11.97 -11.79 -12.58
C VAL A 66 11.34 -12.10 -13.95
N LEU A 67 12.04 -12.86 -14.80
CA LEU A 67 11.52 -13.30 -16.11
C LEU A 67 10.44 -14.39 -16.02
N ALA A 68 10.36 -15.08 -14.88
CA ALA A 68 9.35 -16.13 -14.61
C ALA A 68 8.04 -15.59 -14.01
N ILE A 69 7.82 -14.28 -14.00
CA ILE A 69 6.61 -13.65 -13.43
C ILE A 69 5.47 -13.69 -14.45
N TRP A 70 4.95 -14.88 -14.72
CA TRP A 70 3.52 -14.95 -14.99
C TRP A 70 2.85 -15.27 -13.65
N PRO A 71 1.99 -14.38 -13.12
CA PRO A 71 1.22 -14.70 -11.93
C PRO A 71 0.48 -16.01 -12.21
N GLN A 72 0.83 -17.08 -11.49
CA GLN A 72 -0.08 -18.20 -11.38
C GLN A 72 -1.28 -17.65 -10.62
N PHE A 73 -2.35 -17.33 -11.37
CA PHE A 73 -3.55 -16.73 -10.81
C PHE A 73 -4.22 -17.75 -9.89
N ASP A 74 -3.81 -17.72 -8.63
CA ASP A 74 -4.47 -18.40 -7.54
C ASP A 74 -5.52 -17.46 -6.96
N ILE A 75 -6.76 -17.93 -6.87
CA ILE A 75 -7.85 -17.21 -6.21
C ILE A 75 -7.45 -16.87 -4.77
N SER A 76 -6.69 -17.75 -4.11
CA SER A 76 -6.18 -17.52 -2.77
C SER A 76 -5.26 -16.29 -2.70
N LEU A 77 -4.38 -16.11 -3.68
CA LEU A 77 -3.50 -14.95 -3.81
C LEU A 77 -4.33 -13.68 -4.01
N ILE A 78 -5.28 -13.68 -4.94
CA ILE A 78 -6.13 -12.51 -5.21
C ILE A 78 -6.88 -12.08 -3.94
N LEU A 79 -7.53 -13.03 -3.25
CA LEU A 79 -8.27 -12.74 -2.02
C LEU A 79 -7.35 -12.24 -0.90
N TYR A 80 -6.16 -12.86 -0.77
CA TYR A 80 -5.15 -12.41 0.19
C TYR A 80 -4.69 -10.98 -0.11
N SER A 81 -4.34 -10.66 -1.35
CA SER A 81 -3.87 -9.34 -1.76
C SER A 81 -4.93 -8.25 -1.58
N ILE A 82 -6.21 -8.56 -1.86
CA ILE A 82 -7.32 -7.63 -1.59
C ILE A 82 -7.44 -7.36 -0.09
N LEU A 83 -7.39 -8.41 0.74
CA LEU A 83 -7.47 -8.26 2.19
C LEU A 83 -6.23 -7.55 2.75
N ASN A 84 -5.04 -7.83 2.23
CA ASN A 84 -3.78 -7.21 2.64
C ASN A 84 -3.75 -5.73 2.29
N GLY A 85 -4.11 -5.39 1.04
CA GLY A 85 -4.19 -4.00 0.59
C GLY A 85 -5.20 -3.18 1.40
N PHE A 86 -6.34 -3.78 1.78
CA PHE A 86 -7.23 -3.15 2.76
C PHE A 86 -6.56 -3.04 4.14
N TYR A 87 -6.03 -4.13 4.68
CA TYR A 87 -5.48 -4.21 6.03
C TYR A 87 -4.37 -3.17 6.29
N GLU A 88 -3.37 -3.12 5.41
CA GLU A 88 -2.23 -2.24 5.58
C GLU A 88 -2.63 -0.78 5.41
N GLU A 89 -3.30 -0.43 4.33
CA GLU A 89 -3.63 0.96 4.05
C GLU A 89 -4.77 1.49 4.94
N PHE A 90 -5.66 0.61 5.42
CA PHE A 90 -6.60 0.97 6.46
C PHE A 90 -5.87 1.33 7.76
N PHE A 91 -4.81 0.60 8.12
CA PHE A 91 -3.97 0.97 9.25
C PHE A 91 -3.21 2.28 9.00
N PHE A 92 -2.50 2.41 7.89
CA PHE A 92 -1.60 3.53 7.66
C PHE A 92 -2.28 4.84 7.28
N LEU A 93 -3.26 4.80 6.37
CA LEU A 93 -3.96 5.99 5.89
C LEU A 93 -5.30 6.19 6.59
N GLY A 94 -5.93 5.11 7.05
CA GLY A 94 -7.17 5.18 7.84
C GLY A 94 -6.88 5.51 9.30
N LEU A 95 -6.28 4.58 10.04
CA LEU A 95 -6.14 4.66 11.50
C LEU A 95 -5.07 5.67 11.94
N CYS A 96 -3.85 5.62 11.38
CA CYS A 96 -2.80 6.56 11.77
C CYS A 96 -3.14 8.01 11.44
N LEU A 97 -4.02 8.27 10.46
CA LEU A 97 -4.47 9.63 10.12
C LEU A 97 -5.82 10.02 10.75
N ALA A 98 -6.46 9.11 11.49
CA ALA A 98 -7.66 9.38 12.31
C ALA A 98 -7.30 9.97 13.68
N VAL A 99 -6.20 10.73 13.75
CA VAL A 99 -5.72 11.40 14.96
C VAL A 99 -5.99 12.91 14.87
N LYS A 100 -5.80 13.61 15.99
CA LYS A 100 -5.88 15.07 16.02
C LYS A 100 -4.83 15.69 15.08
N PRO A 101 -5.10 16.85 14.44
CA PRO A 101 -4.21 17.44 13.44
C PRO A 101 -2.76 17.67 13.89
N ASP A 102 -2.56 17.99 15.17
CA ASP A 102 -1.26 18.21 15.82
C ASP A 102 -0.42 16.92 15.93
N ALA A 103 -1.08 15.76 16.05
CA ALA A 103 -0.45 14.45 16.13
C ALA A 103 -0.14 13.84 14.75
N THR A 104 -0.75 14.32 13.67
CA THR A 104 -0.68 13.69 12.34
C THR A 104 0.74 13.52 11.82
N LYS A 105 1.64 14.48 12.06
CA LYS A 105 3.05 14.36 11.63
C LYS A 105 3.77 13.20 12.31
N TRP A 106 3.49 13.00 13.59
CA TRP A 106 4.09 11.93 14.39
C TRP A 106 3.48 10.58 14.04
N ALA A 107 2.17 10.53 13.80
CA ALA A 107 1.50 9.31 13.36
C ALA A 107 1.95 8.88 11.96
N PHE A 108 2.29 9.83 11.08
CA PHE A 108 2.92 9.53 9.79
C PHE A 108 4.34 8.99 9.95
N LEU A 109 5.18 9.58 10.80
CA LEU A 109 6.51 9.00 11.06
C LEU A 109 6.41 7.58 11.65
N TYR A 110 5.46 7.39 12.57
CA TYR A 110 5.16 6.07 13.11
C TYR A 110 4.71 5.08 12.02
N SER A 111 3.85 5.49 11.09
CA SER A 111 3.41 4.61 10.00
C SER A 111 4.57 4.17 9.10
N LEU A 112 5.52 5.05 8.80
CA LEU A 112 6.72 4.70 8.04
C LEU A 112 7.60 3.69 8.79
N LEU A 113 7.81 3.88 10.10
CA LEU A 113 8.60 2.97 10.92
C LEU A 113 7.97 1.57 11.01
N ILE A 114 6.64 1.52 11.19
CA ILE A 114 5.91 0.25 11.24
C ILE A 114 5.93 -0.43 9.87
N ARG A 115 5.71 0.30 8.77
CA ARG A 115 5.84 -0.28 7.42
C ARG A 115 7.22 -0.86 7.18
N PHE A 116 8.26 -0.14 7.60
CA PHE A 116 9.64 -0.60 7.45
C PHE A 116 9.88 -1.89 8.23
N SER A 117 9.44 -1.94 9.49
CA SER A 117 9.73 -3.07 10.37
C SER A 117 9.20 -4.39 9.83
N PHE A 118 7.96 -4.43 9.34
CA PHE A 118 7.38 -5.67 8.83
C PHE A 118 7.72 -5.97 7.37
N HIS A 119 8.39 -5.07 6.64
CA HIS A 119 8.92 -5.34 5.30
C HIS A 119 10.40 -5.76 5.28
N THR A 120 11.06 -5.84 6.44
CA THR A 120 12.47 -6.26 6.55
C THR A 120 12.77 -7.65 5.96
N TYR A 121 11.76 -8.52 5.84
CA TYR A 121 11.89 -9.82 5.17
C TYR A 121 12.22 -9.72 3.67
N GLN A 122 11.98 -8.56 3.04
CA GLN A 122 12.32 -8.27 1.65
C GLN A 122 13.73 -7.66 1.47
N ALA A 123 14.59 -7.82 2.48
CA ALA A 123 15.86 -7.10 2.65
C ALA A 123 15.71 -5.61 2.93
N ILE A 124 16.77 -5.00 3.48
CA ILE A 124 16.76 -3.61 3.96
C ILE A 124 16.42 -2.63 2.83
N ALA A 125 16.98 -2.81 1.64
CA ALA A 125 16.70 -1.91 0.51
C ALA A 125 15.25 -2.03 0.03
N GLY A 126 14.68 -3.25 -0.06
CA GLY A 126 13.25 -3.44 -0.36
C GLY A 126 12.35 -2.78 0.69
N ALA A 127 12.66 -2.97 1.97
CA ALA A 127 11.93 -2.35 3.08
C ALA A 127 11.99 -0.81 3.05
N LEU A 128 13.15 -0.24 2.70
CA LEU A 128 13.32 1.21 2.51
C LEU A 128 12.51 1.71 1.30
N GLY A 129 12.58 1.00 0.16
CA GLY A 129 11.82 1.34 -1.04
C GLY A 129 10.32 1.37 -0.74
N ILE A 130 9.77 0.32 -0.16
CA ILE A 130 8.35 0.28 0.19
C ILE A 130 7.97 1.34 1.23
N SER A 131 8.79 1.50 2.27
CA SER A 131 8.45 2.47 3.33
C SER A 131 8.52 3.90 2.84
N LEU A 132 9.62 4.27 2.18
CA LEU A 132 9.88 5.65 1.80
C LEU A 132 9.23 6.02 0.46
N ILE A 133 9.10 5.11 -0.50
CA ILE A 133 8.49 5.42 -1.80
C ILE A 133 6.98 5.21 -1.71
N LEU A 134 6.53 3.97 -1.53
CA LEU A 134 5.09 3.65 -1.45
C LEU A 134 4.44 4.42 -0.29
N GLY A 135 4.98 4.32 0.93
CA GLY A 135 4.41 4.96 2.12
C GLY A 135 4.31 6.49 2.03
N ILE A 136 5.35 7.17 1.54
CA ILE A 136 5.32 8.64 1.41
C ILE A 136 4.41 9.06 0.26
N LEU A 137 4.49 8.42 -0.91
CA LEU A 137 3.64 8.77 -2.07
C LEU A 137 2.16 8.59 -1.75
N PHE A 138 1.80 7.45 -1.16
CA PHE A 138 0.43 7.20 -0.73
C PHE A 138 -0.06 8.25 0.25
N TYR A 139 0.72 8.58 1.28
CA TYR A 139 0.37 9.64 2.22
C TYR A 139 0.19 11.00 1.52
N VAL A 140 1.16 11.43 0.72
CA VAL A 140 1.12 12.75 0.06
C VAL A 140 -0.09 12.84 -0.88
N ILE A 141 -0.34 11.82 -1.70
CA ILE A 141 -1.44 11.81 -2.66
C ILE A 141 -2.78 11.76 -1.91
N TYR A 142 -2.92 10.90 -0.89
CA TYR A 142 -4.13 10.83 -0.08
C TYR A 142 -4.47 12.16 0.61
N ARG A 143 -3.46 12.91 1.07
CA ARG A 143 -3.67 14.22 1.68
C ARG A 143 -4.10 15.29 0.66
N LYS A 144 -3.63 15.19 -0.58
CA LYS A 144 -3.96 16.09 -1.70
C LYS A 144 -5.31 15.76 -2.35
N LEU A 145 -5.74 14.50 -2.34
CA LEU A 145 -7.04 14.09 -2.90
C LEU A 145 -8.20 14.75 -2.13
N LYS A 146 -9.14 15.38 -2.86
CA LYS A 146 -10.37 15.97 -2.32
C LYS A 146 -11.58 15.55 -3.17
N PRO A 147 -12.64 14.98 -2.57
CA PRO A 147 -12.70 14.46 -1.20
C PRO A 147 -11.66 13.35 -0.99
N GLN A 148 -11.27 13.11 0.26
CA GLN A 148 -10.36 12.02 0.60
C GLN A 148 -11.08 10.69 0.39
N ASN A 149 -10.41 9.75 -0.30
CA ASN A 149 -10.93 8.41 -0.52
C ASN A 149 -9.77 7.41 -0.39
N LEU A 150 -9.94 6.41 0.48
CA LEU A 150 -8.98 5.36 0.79
C LEU A 150 -9.05 4.20 -0.22
N LEU A 151 -10.21 3.99 -0.85
CA LEU A 151 -10.45 2.86 -1.75
C LEU A 151 -9.40 2.75 -2.88
N PRO A 152 -8.98 3.84 -3.57
CA PRO A 152 -7.95 3.74 -4.59
C PRO A 152 -6.62 3.17 -4.08
N PHE A 153 -6.25 3.48 -2.83
CA PHE A 153 -5.00 3.03 -2.22
C PHE A 153 -5.07 1.55 -1.87
N PHE A 154 -6.22 1.07 -1.38
CA PHE A 154 -6.45 -0.35 -1.09
C PHE A 154 -6.30 -1.19 -2.34
N ILE A 155 -6.93 -0.75 -3.43
CA ILE A 155 -6.92 -1.45 -4.72
C ILE A 155 -5.52 -1.35 -5.35
N SER A 156 -4.88 -0.19 -5.33
CA SER A 156 -3.51 -0.03 -5.85
C SER A 156 -2.52 -0.93 -5.13
N HIS A 157 -2.65 -1.09 -3.81
CA HIS A 157 -1.83 -2.01 -3.04
C HIS A 157 -2.12 -3.47 -3.43
N ALA A 158 -3.40 -3.86 -3.51
CA ALA A 158 -3.76 -5.21 -3.92
C ALA A 158 -3.23 -5.58 -5.32
N ILE A 159 -3.28 -4.63 -6.27
CA ILE A 159 -2.68 -4.80 -7.61
C ILE A 159 -1.16 -5.01 -7.49
N ALA A 160 -0.48 -4.22 -6.66
CA ALA A 160 0.95 -4.37 -6.40
C ALA A 160 1.31 -5.72 -5.78
N ASP A 161 0.47 -6.30 -4.91
CA ASP A 161 0.72 -7.63 -4.34
C ASP A 161 0.48 -8.75 -5.35
N ILE A 162 -0.47 -8.58 -6.29
CA ILE A 162 -0.79 -9.57 -7.32
C ILE A 162 0.28 -9.59 -8.42
N PHE A 163 0.71 -8.41 -8.87
CA PHE A 163 1.59 -8.25 -10.03
C PHE A 163 3.02 -7.85 -9.65
N GLY A 164 3.30 -7.54 -8.40
CA GLY A 164 4.59 -6.97 -8.00
C GLY A 164 4.72 -5.48 -8.36
N LEU A 165 5.73 -4.84 -7.76
CA LEU A 165 6.04 -3.41 -7.93
C LEU A 165 7.11 -3.18 -9.00
N SER A 166 6.83 -3.56 -10.23
CA SER A 166 7.66 -3.25 -11.38
C SER A 166 6.81 -3.16 -12.65
N LEU A 167 6.94 -2.08 -13.42
CA LEU A 167 6.38 -2.00 -14.77
C LEU A 167 7.41 -2.44 -15.80
N LEU A 168 8.67 -2.06 -15.61
CA LEU A 168 9.75 -2.40 -16.54
C LEU A 168 9.92 -3.92 -16.70
N ALA A 169 9.71 -4.69 -15.63
CA ALA A 169 9.72 -6.14 -15.72
C ALA A 169 8.71 -6.66 -16.75
N TYR A 170 7.52 -6.08 -16.87
CA TYR A 170 6.51 -6.54 -17.83
C TYR A 170 6.69 -6.01 -19.26
N ILE A 171 7.49 -4.94 -19.45
CA ILE A 171 7.70 -4.31 -20.76
C ILE A 171 8.98 -4.83 -21.44
N LEU A 172 10.00 -5.16 -20.64
CA LEU A 172 11.31 -5.60 -21.14
C LEU A 172 11.40 -7.13 -21.35
N ILE A 173 10.34 -7.87 -21.00
CA ILE A 173 10.13 -9.30 -21.30
C ILE A 173 9.32 -9.40 -22.58
#